data_AF-A0A536AX08-F1
#
_entry.id   AF-A0A536AX08-F1
#
_cell.length_a   1.000
_cell.length_b   1.000
_cell.length_c   1.000
_cell.angle_alpha   90.00
_cell.angle_beta   90.00
_cell.angle_gamma   90.00
#
_symmetry.space_group_name_H-M   'P 1'
#
loop_
_entity.id
_entity.type
_entity.pdbx_description
1 polymer ?
#
loop_
_entity_poly.entity_id
_entity_poly.type
_entity_poly.pdbx_seq_one_letter_code
_entity_poly.pdbx_strand_id
1 'polypeptide(L)' 'LFVSKACFACHAIQGAGGRRGPDLSHVASRLNRDQITARIATGGGGMPAFAGSVTPSELDDLTAFLLTRK' A
#
# COMPACT_ATOMS: atom_id res chain seq x y z
N LEU A 1 -1.14 7.79 -7.87
CA LEU A 1 -0.35 6.56 -7.67
C LEU A 1 -1.14 5.40 -7.06
N PHE A 2 -1.75 5.52 -5.87
CA PHE A 2 -2.46 4.39 -5.23
C PHE A 2 -3.56 3.74 -6.10
N VAL A 3 -4.37 4.55 -6.78
CA VAL A 3 -5.39 4.03 -7.71
C VAL A 3 -4.77 3.57 -9.03
N SER A 4 -3.84 4.35 -9.59
CA SER A 4 -3.22 4.07 -10.90
C SER A 4 -2.35 2.81 -10.91
N LYS A 5 -1.76 2.43 -9.77
CA LYS A 5 -1.04 1.15 -9.58
C LYS A 5 -1.96 0.04 -9.06
N ALA A 6 -3.28 0.22 -9.18
CA ALA A 6 -4.33 -0.74 -8.82
C ALA A 6 -4.36 -1.20 -7.36
N CYS A 7 -3.72 -0.49 -6.42
CA CYS A 7 -3.76 -0.85 -4.99
C CYS A 7 -5.20 -0.81 -4.46
N PHE A 8 -5.98 0.19 -4.89
CA PHE A 8 -7.40 0.38 -4.52
C PHE A 8 -8.33 -0.75 -5.02
N ALA A 9 -7.91 -1.53 -6.02
CA ALA A 9 -8.70 -2.67 -6.51
C ALA A 9 -8.73 -3.82 -5.50
N CYS A 10 -7.73 -3.92 -4.62
CA CYS A 10 -7.63 -4.94 -3.60
C CYS A 10 -7.84 -4.41 -2.18
N HIS A 11 -7.40 -3.18 -1.90
CA HIS A 11 -7.41 -2.59 -0.57
C HIS A 11 -8.45 -1.48 -0.44
N ALA A 12 -9.09 -1.43 0.73
CA ALA A 12 -10.02 -0.37 1.09
C ALA A 12 -9.30 0.79 1.80
N ILE A 13 -9.85 1.99 1.63
CA ILE A 13 -9.58 3.21 2.42
C ILE A 13 -10.95 3.79 2.80
N GLN A 14 -11.15 3.97 4.10
CA GLN A 14 -12.37 4.47 4.74
C GLN A 14 -13.64 3.76 4.22
N GLY A 15 -13.57 2.43 4.11
CA GLY A 15 -14.68 1.60 3.64
C GLY A 15 -14.90 1.57 2.12
N ALA A 16 -14.14 2.33 1.33
CA ALA A 16 -14.21 2.34 -0.13
C ALA A 16 -13.01 1.62 -0.76
N GLY A 17 -13.25 0.84 -1.83
CA GLY A 17 -12.22 0.09 -2.54
C GLY A 17 -12.41 -1.42 -2.44
N GLY A 18 -11.37 -2.17 -2.79
CA GLY A 18 -11.38 -3.63 -2.75
C GLY A 18 -11.37 -4.21 -1.33
N ARG A 19 -11.80 -5.45 -1.20
CA ARG A 19 -11.79 -6.22 0.07
C ARG A 19 -10.97 -7.51 0.00
N ARG A 20 -10.18 -7.68 -1.06
CA ARG A 20 -9.30 -8.85 -1.22
C ARG A 20 -8.10 -8.75 -0.27
N GLY A 21 -7.55 -7.55 -0.11
CA GLY A 21 -6.52 -7.23 0.88
C GLY A 21 -7.13 -6.57 2.12
N PRO A 22 -6.33 -6.41 3.19
CA PRO A 22 -6.77 -5.70 4.39
C PRO A 22 -7.10 -4.23 4.11
N ASP A 23 -7.99 -3.68 4.93
CA ASP A 23 -8.27 -2.24 4.96
C ASP A 23 -7.04 -1.47 5.46
N LEU A 24 -6.67 -0.41 4.72
CA LEU A 24 -5.49 0.42 4.96
C LEU A 24 -5.82 1.80 5.56
N SER A 25 -7.06 2.04 6.00
CA SER A 25 -7.53 3.30 6.60
C SER A 25 -6.71 3.77 7.79
N HIS A 26 -6.17 2.81 8.55
CA HIS A 26 -5.43 3.02 9.79
C HIS A 26 -4.10 2.26 9.77
N VAL A 27 -3.51 2.07 8.59
CA VAL A 27 -2.28 1.27 8.45
C VAL A 27 -1.09 1.90 9.18
N ALA A 28 -1.00 3.23 9.22
CA ALA A 28 0.08 3.95 9.88
C ALA A 28 -0.01 3.90 11.41
N SER A 29 -1.14 3.48 11.97
CA SER A 29 -1.27 3.22 13.41
C SER A 29 -0.70 1.86 13.82
N ARG A 30 -0.42 0.97 12.85
CA ARG A 30 0.07 -0.39 13.09
C ARG A 30 1.44 -0.66 12.51
N LEU A 31 1.80 0.00 11.42
CA LEU A 31 3.05 -0.23 10.68
C LEU A 31 3.83 1.08 10.53
N ASN A 32 5.16 0.97 10.62
CA ASN A 32 6.07 2.07 10.34
C ASN A 32 6.43 2.15 8.83
N ARG A 33 7.20 3.17 8.47
CA ARG A 33 7.65 3.45 7.09
C ARG A 33 8.32 2.23 6.46
N ASP A 34 9.30 1.64 7.14
CA ASP A 34 10.10 0.53 6.59
C ASP A 34 9.25 -0.72 6.37
N GLN A 35 8.34 -1.01 7.30
CA GLN A 35 7.41 -2.13 7.17
C GLN A 35 6.44 -1.95 5.99
N ILE A 36 5.93 -0.73 5.79
CA ILE A 36 5.05 -0.42 4.64
C ILE A 36 5.83 -0.51 3.33
N THR A 37 7.00 0.14 3.24
CA THR A 37 7.87 0.10 2.06
C THR A 37 8.26 -1.33 1.69
N ALA A 38 8.73 -2.12 2.66
CA ALA A 38 9.11 -3.51 2.44
C ALA A 38 7.92 -4.34 1.95
N ARG A 39 6.72 -4.13 2.51
CA ARG A 39 5.52 -4.85 2.08
C ARG A 39 5.12 -4.51 0.64
N ILE A 40 5.19 -3.24 0.24
CA ILE A 40 4.89 -2.84 -1.14
C ILE A 40 5.94 -3.43 -2.10
N ALA A 41 7.22 -3.34 -1.73
CA ALA A 41 8.31 -3.83 -2.56
C ALA A 41 8.22 -5.36 -2.80
N THR A 42 7.98 -6.13 -1.74
CA THR A 42 8.09 -7.60 -1.76
C THR A 42 6.75 -8.34 -1.87
N GLY A 43 5.63 -7.67 -1.62
CA GLY A 43 4.31 -8.30 -1.61
C GLY A 43 4.12 -9.28 -0.43
N GLY A 44 3.22 -10.25 -0.59
CA GLY A 44 2.98 -11.34 0.36
C GLY A 44 1.50 -11.62 0.64
N GLY A 45 1.16 -12.86 1.02
CA GLY A 45 -0.22 -13.25 1.32
C GLY A 45 -1.20 -13.07 0.16
N GLY A 46 -0.71 -13.20 -1.09
CA GLY A 46 -1.48 -12.93 -2.30
C GLY A 46 -1.36 -11.50 -2.84
N MET A 47 -0.71 -10.58 -2.12
CA MET A 47 -0.31 -9.28 -2.66
C MET A 47 0.92 -9.44 -3.56
N PRO A 48 0.91 -8.95 -4.81
CA PRO A 48 2.07 -9.03 -5.70
C PRO A 48 3.20 -8.10 -5.22
N ALA A 49 4.44 -8.42 -5.60
CA ALA A 49 5.60 -7.56 -5.38
C ALA A 49 5.61 -6.40 -6.39
N PHE A 50 5.84 -5.17 -5.92
CA PHE A 50 5.85 -3.98 -6.79
C PHE A 50 7.25 -3.44 -7.11
N ALA A 51 8.33 -3.97 -6.52
CA ALA A 51 9.69 -3.46 -6.76
C ALA A 51 10.10 -3.43 -8.25
N GLY A 52 9.51 -4.29 -9.10
CA GLY A 52 9.73 -4.30 -10.55
C GLY A 52 8.70 -3.50 -11.37
N SER A 53 7.71 -2.88 -10.73
CA SER A 53 6.57 -2.20 -11.39
C SER A 53 6.36 -0.75 -10.92
N VAL A 54 7.14 -0.30 -9.94
CA VAL A 54 7.21 1.09 -9.49
C VAL A 54 8.65 1.55 -9.41
N THR A 55 8.89 2.85 -9.65
CA THR A 55 10.21 3.45 -9.43
C THR A 55 10.46 3.65 -7.92
N PRO A 56 11.72 3.90 -7.49
CA PRO A 56 12.00 4.22 -6.10
C PRO A 56 11.21 5.45 -5.57
N SER A 57 11.01 6.47 -6.41
CA SER A 57 10.23 7.64 -6.04
C SER A 57 8.74 7.32 -5.92
N GLU A 58 8.17 6.54 -6.85
CA GLU A 58 6.77 6.09 -6.75
C GLU A 58 6.54 5.22 -5.52
N LEU A 59 7.52 4.39 -5.13
CA LEU A 59 7.46 3.60 -3.92
C LEU A 59 7.43 4.50 -2.67
N ASP A 60 8.28 5.52 -2.62
CA ASP A 60 8.28 6.48 -1.51
C ASP A 60 6.96 7.26 -1.44
N ASP A 61 6.42 7.72 -2.58
CA ASP A 61 5.13 8.42 -2.65
C ASP A 61 3.97 7.55 -2.15
N LEU A 62 3.96 6.27 -2.50
CA LEU A 62 2.96 5.30 -2.02
C LEU A 62 3.08 5.09 -0.50
N THR A 63 4.30 4.94 0.01
CA THR A 63 4.54 4.81 1.45
C THR A 63 4.14 6.09 2.18
N ALA A 64 4.52 7.26 1.69
CA ALA A 64 4.16 8.56 2.27
C ALA A 64 2.64 8.74 2.32
N PHE A 65 1.94 8.38 1.25
CA PHE A 65 0.47 8.37 1.23
C PHE A 65 -0.11 7.49 2.34
N LEU A 66 0.39 6.26 2.51
CA LEU A 66 -0.12 5.33 3.54
C LEU A 66 0.24 5.78 4.96
N LEU A 67 1.37 6.46 5.17
CA LEU A 67 1.76 7.00 6.48
C LEU A 67 0.83 8.10 7.00
N THR A 68 0.05 8.74 6.12
CA THR A 68 -0.97 9.72 6.53
C THR A 68 -2.29 9.08 6.99
N ARG A 69 -2.37 7.74 7.07
CA ARG A 69 -3.59 6.97 7.38
C ARG A 69 -3.49 6.34 8.78
N LYS A 70 -3.76 7.17 9.80
CA LYS A 70 -3.74 6.79 11.22
C LYS A 70 -5.10 6.36 11.70
#